data_AF-A0A1H1WF12-F1
#
_entry.id   AF-A0A1H1WF12-F1
#
_cell.length_a   1.000
_cell.length_b   1.000
_cell.length_c   1.000
_cell.angle_alpha   90.00
_cell.angle_beta   90.00
_cell.angle_gamma   90.00
#
_symmetry.space_group_name_H-M   'P 1'
#
loop_
_entity.id
_entity.type
_entity.pdbx_description
1 polymer ?
#
loop_
_entity_poly.entity_id
_entity_poly.type
_entity_poly.pdbx_seq_one_letter_code
_entity_poly.pdbx_strand_id
1 'polypeptide(L)'
;MTSTAAARTTSTTATSAPTLWVRLYQLFSVLTALLVLVQFLTAGQLFPQGGPEQLHAAGAIVLHVVSGLAVVAAFVLWRTGGMTTAQAALPVVVFAFTFVQAATGGRTNLAVHVPGAMILTAGAVWQLVTALRPRR
;
A
#
# COMPACT_ATOMS: atom_id res chain seq x y z
N MET A 1 23.43 62.15 1.36
CA MET A 1 23.90 60.86 1.91
C MET A 1 22.69 59.98 2.14
N THR A 2 22.37 59.08 1.21
CA THR A 2 21.23 58.16 1.31
C THR A 2 21.78 56.73 1.29
N SER A 3 21.73 56.05 2.43
CA SER A 3 22.03 54.63 2.54
C SER A 3 20.76 53.91 2.96
N THR A 4 20.09 53.29 1.99
CA THR A 4 18.93 52.42 2.25
C THR A 4 19.46 50.99 2.32
N ALA A 5 19.55 50.48 3.55
CA ALA A 5 19.98 49.11 3.82
C ALA A 5 18.99 48.11 3.21
N ALA A 6 19.49 47.25 2.31
CA ALA A 6 18.74 46.14 1.76
C ALA A 6 18.49 45.09 2.86
N ALA A 7 17.24 44.92 3.26
CA ALA A 7 16.83 43.84 4.14
C ALA A 7 17.06 42.49 3.45
N ARG A 8 17.99 41.69 4.01
CA ARG A 8 18.28 40.33 3.58
C ARG A 8 17.16 39.42 4.09
N THR A 9 16.23 39.06 3.22
CA THR A 9 15.24 38.02 3.48
C THR A 9 15.95 36.66 3.57
N THR A 10 16.08 36.14 4.78
CA THR A 10 16.44 34.74 5.03
C THR A 10 15.29 33.85 4.56
N SER A 11 15.48 33.18 3.42
CA SER A 11 14.59 32.14 2.91
C SER A 11 14.67 30.90 3.80
N THR A 12 13.78 30.80 4.79
CA THR A 12 13.60 29.57 5.56
C THR A 12 13.07 28.49 4.62
N THR A 13 13.86 27.45 4.35
CA THR A 13 13.46 26.31 3.52
C THR A 13 12.36 25.52 4.24
N ALA A 14 11.09 25.81 3.93
CA ALA A 14 9.95 25.05 4.43
C ALA A 14 10.07 23.60 3.95
N THR A 15 10.25 22.65 4.89
CA THR A 15 10.38 21.23 4.55
C THR A 15 9.02 20.69 4.08
N SER A 16 9.04 20.17 2.85
CA SER A 16 7.94 19.71 2.02
C SER A 16 7.24 18.44 2.55
N ALA A 17 6.54 18.52 3.68
CA ALA A 17 5.69 17.41 4.17
C ALA A 17 4.70 16.82 3.13
N PRO A 18 4.17 17.57 2.12
CA PRO A 18 3.30 16.99 1.10
C PRO A 18 3.99 15.96 0.18
N THR A 19 5.31 15.97 0.05
CA THR A 19 6.02 15.04 -0.85
C THR A 19 6.35 13.71 -0.18
N LEU A 20 6.75 13.71 1.10
CA LEU A 20 7.14 12.49 1.80
C LEU A 20 5.98 11.48 1.89
N TRP A 21 4.81 11.92 2.35
CA TRP A 21 3.66 11.03 2.52
C TRP A 21 3.14 10.49 1.19
N VAL A 22 3.22 11.28 0.11
CA VAL A 22 2.94 10.79 -1.24
C VAL A 22 3.93 9.70 -1.64
N ARG A 23 5.24 9.89 -1.40
CA ARG A 23 6.26 8.88 -1.70
C ARG A 23 6.09 7.60 -0.87
N LEU A 24 5.77 7.73 0.41
CA LEU A 24 5.49 6.58 1.28
C LEU A 24 4.26 5.81 0.80
N TYR A 25 3.17 6.50 0.45
CA TYR A 25 1.98 5.85 -0.10
C TYR A 25 2.28 5.12 -1.42
N GLN A 26 3.08 5.73 -2.31
CA GLN A 26 3.53 5.09 -3.54
C GLN A 26 4.37 3.84 -3.27
N LEU A 27 5.36 3.95 -2.38
CA LEU A 27 6.24 2.84 -2.00
C LEU A 27 5.44 1.67 -1.44
N PHE A 28 4.58 1.91 -0.44
CA PHE A 28 3.80 0.85 0.18
C PHE A 28 2.77 0.25 -0.79
N SER A 29 2.23 1.02 -1.73
CA SER A 29 1.36 0.48 -2.78
C SER A 29 2.10 -0.43 -3.76
N VAL A 30 3.33 -0.06 -4.16
CA VAL A 30 4.21 -0.93 -4.97
C VAL A 30 4.54 -2.21 -4.22
N LEU A 31 4.99 -2.09 -2.97
CA LEU A 31 5.34 -3.25 -2.14
C LEU A 31 4.12 -4.16 -1.89
N THR A 32 2.93 -3.60 -1.69
CA THR A 32 1.69 -4.40 -1.55
C THR A 32 1.45 -5.24 -2.81
N ALA A 33 1.55 -4.66 -4.01
CA ALA A 33 1.37 -5.40 -5.26
C ALA A 33 2.44 -6.48 -5.47
N LEU A 34 3.71 -6.17 -5.16
CA LEU A 34 4.80 -7.14 -5.24
C LEU A 34 4.64 -8.29 -4.24
N LEU A 35 4.19 -8.00 -3.01
CA LEU A 35 3.94 -9.03 -2.00
C LEU A 35 2.75 -9.92 -2.38
N VAL A 36 1.70 -9.38 -2.99
CA VAL A 36 0.62 -10.19 -3.58
C VAL A 36 1.19 -11.12 -4.65
N LEU A 37 2.06 -10.64 -5.55
CA LEU A 37 2.74 -11.49 -6.53
C LEU A 37 3.57 -12.60 -5.86
N VAL A 38 4.34 -12.28 -4.82
CA VAL A 38 5.10 -13.28 -4.05
C VAL A 38 4.18 -14.32 -3.40
N GLN A 39 2.99 -13.93 -2.95
CA GLN A 39 2.00 -14.89 -2.45
C GLN A 39 1.55 -15.88 -3.53
N PHE A 40 1.38 -15.45 -4.78
CA PHE A 40 1.10 -16.37 -5.88
C PHE A 40 2.25 -17.32 -6.17
N LEU A 41 3.49 -16.81 -6.18
CA LEU A 41 4.67 -17.64 -6.41
C LEU A 41 4.82 -18.72 -5.34
N THR A 42 4.68 -18.34 -4.06
CA THR A 42 4.76 -19.28 -2.93
C THR A 42 3.57 -20.23 -2.91
N ALA A 43 2.34 -19.77 -3.23
CA ALA A 43 1.18 -20.65 -3.37
C ALA A 43 1.36 -21.69 -4.48
N GLY A 44 1.95 -21.30 -5.61
CA GLY A 44 2.28 -22.21 -6.71
C GLY A 44 3.23 -23.33 -6.29
N GLN A 45 4.13 -23.06 -5.35
CA GLN A 45 5.04 -24.08 -4.78
C GLN A 45 4.34 -25.03 -3.81
N LEU A 46 3.18 -24.66 -3.25
CA LEU A 46 2.41 -25.53 -2.34
C LEU A 46 1.72 -26.69 -3.05
N PHE A 47 1.55 -26.61 -4.38
CA PHE A 47 0.79 -27.61 -5.13
C PHE A 47 1.62 -28.31 -6.21
N PRO A 48 1.45 -29.63 -6.40
CA PRO A 48 0.67 -30.55 -5.57
C PRO A 48 1.44 -31.05 -4.33
N GLN A 49 2.73 -30.73 -4.21
CA GLN A 49 3.68 -31.44 -3.34
C GLN A 49 3.84 -30.85 -1.93
N GLY A 50 3.10 -29.80 -1.59
CA GLY A 50 3.08 -29.24 -0.24
C GLY A 50 4.33 -28.44 0.14
N GLY A 51 4.85 -27.60 -0.76
CA GLY A 51 6.01 -26.72 -0.55
C GLY A 51 5.95 -25.79 0.69
N PRO A 52 6.77 -24.72 0.76
CA PRO A 52 7.03 -24.03 2.02
C PRO A 52 5.83 -23.18 2.51
N GLU A 53 4.89 -23.82 3.20
CA GLU A 53 3.67 -23.20 3.76
C GLU A 53 4.00 -22.10 4.76
N GLN A 54 5.07 -22.27 5.54
CA GLN A 54 5.57 -21.27 6.47
C GLN A 54 6.03 -19.99 5.76
N LEU A 55 6.63 -20.12 4.57
CA LEU A 55 7.05 -18.96 3.78
C LEU A 55 5.85 -18.19 3.25
N HIS A 56 4.82 -18.91 2.78
CA HIS A 56 3.55 -18.29 2.36
C HIS A 56 2.87 -17.58 3.54
N ALA A 57 2.80 -18.23 4.71
CA ALA A 57 2.23 -17.63 5.92
C ALA A 57 3.01 -16.39 6.38
N ALA A 58 4.34 -16.44 6.38
CA ALA A 58 5.18 -15.30 6.71
C ALA A 58 5.00 -14.14 5.72
N GLY A 59 4.94 -14.45 4.41
CA GLY A 59 4.67 -13.47 3.36
C GLY A 59 3.31 -12.79 3.54
N ALA A 60 2.28 -13.53 3.98
CA ALA A 60 1.00 -12.96 4.34
C ALA A 60 1.13 -11.97 5.51
N ILE A 61 1.86 -12.29 6.59
CA ILE A 61 2.08 -11.35 7.71
C ILE A 61 2.74 -10.05 7.22
N VAL A 62 3.79 -10.16 6.40
CA VAL A 62 4.47 -8.99 5.82
C VAL A 62 3.50 -8.17 4.96
N LEU A 63 2.63 -8.82 4.17
CA LEU A 63 1.60 -8.16 3.39
C LEU A 63 0.61 -7.36 4.27
N HIS A 64 0.18 -7.90 5.42
CA HIS A 64 -0.68 -7.15 6.36
C HIS A 64 0.03 -5.89 6.85
N VAL A 65 1.29 -6.01 7.30
CA VAL A 65 2.05 -4.86 7.82
C VAL A 65 2.22 -3.79 6.75
N VAL A 66 2.67 -4.17 5.54
CA VAL A 66 2.92 -3.23 4.45
C VAL A 66 1.65 -2.56 3.96
N SER A 67 0.55 -3.31 3.80
CA SER A 67 -0.73 -2.71 3.40
C SER A 67 -1.33 -1.83 4.51
N GLY A 68 -1.11 -2.18 5.79
CA GLY A 68 -1.44 -1.30 6.92
C GLY A 68 -0.65 0.01 6.92
N LEU A 69 0.64 -0.03 6.56
CA LEU A 69 1.43 1.20 6.39
C LEU A 69 0.93 2.05 5.21
N ALA A 70 0.42 1.43 4.14
CA ALA A 70 -0.26 2.16 3.06
C ALA A 70 -1.52 2.87 3.56
N VAL A 71 -2.31 2.24 4.45
CA VAL A 71 -3.47 2.86 5.09
C VAL A 71 -3.05 4.08 5.92
N VAL A 72 -1.99 3.97 6.72
CA VAL A 72 -1.49 5.10 7.53
C VAL A 72 -1.10 6.28 6.64
N ALA A 73 -0.32 6.03 5.57
CA ALA A 73 0.08 7.08 4.64
C ALA A 73 -1.13 7.71 3.93
N ALA A 74 -2.11 6.91 3.50
CA ALA A 74 -3.34 7.39 2.88
C ALA A 74 -4.19 8.22 3.84
N PHE A 75 -4.30 7.80 5.11
CA PHE A 75 -5.02 8.52 6.14
C PHE A 75 -4.42 9.91 6.40
N VAL A 76 -3.09 10.00 6.51
CA VAL A 76 -2.40 11.29 6.68
C VAL A 76 -2.65 12.19 5.46
N LEU A 77 -2.52 11.66 4.24
CA LEU A 77 -2.80 12.41 3.01
C LEU A 77 -4.26 12.88 2.92
N TRP A 78 -5.22 12.06 3.32
CA TRP A 78 -6.63 12.44 3.38
C TRP A 78 -6.84 13.57 4.38
N ARG A 79 -6.26 13.44 5.58
CA ARG A 79 -6.44 14.43 6.65
C ARG A 79 -5.83 15.79 6.33
N THR A 80 -4.78 15.83 5.50
CA THR A 80 -4.14 17.06 5.01
C THR A 80 -4.72 17.59 3.70
N GLY A 81 -5.81 16.99 3.19
CA GLY A 81 -6.48 17.43 1.96
C GLY A 81 -5.80 16.97 0.67
N GLY A 82 -4.81 16.09 0.75
CA GLY A 82 -4.10 15.51 -0.39
C GLY A 82 -4.79 14.30 -1.03
N MET A 83 -5.95 13.84 -0.54
CA MET A 83 -6.71 12.73 -1.13
C MET A 83 -8.21 12.92 -0.92
N THR A 84 -9.01 12.44 -1.87
CA THR A 84 -10.46 12.33 -1.66
C THR A 84 -10.79 11.17 -0.72
N THR A 85 -11.97 11.19 -0.09
CA THR A 85 -12.44 10.09 0.77
C THR A 85 -12.46 8.75 0.04
N ALA A 86 -12.86 8.72 -1.24
CA ALA A 86 -12.87 7.51 -2.05
C ALA A 86 -11.44 6.94 -2.26
N GLN A 87 -10.46 7.81 -2.51
CA GLN A 87 -9.06 7.40 -2.64
C GLN A 87 -8.50 6.86 -1.33
N ALA A 88 -8.89 7.45 -0.19
CA ALA A 88 -8.46 7.02 1.13
C ALA A 88 -9.12 5.71 1.58
N ALA A 89 -10.35 5.44 1.14
CA ALA A 89 -11.09 4.21 1.47
C ALA A 89 -10.49 2.97 0.78
N LEU A 90 -9.96 3.10 -0.43
CA LEU A 90 -9.41 1.99 -1.20
C LEU A 90 -8.32 1.18 -0.46
N PRO A 91 -7.23 1.78 0.08
CA PRO A 91 -6.23 1.03 0.82
C PRO A 91 -6.78 0.40 2.11
N VAL A 92 -7.80 1.00 2.74
CA VAL A 92 -8.47 0.40 3.91
C VAL A 92 -9.19 -0.89 3.52
N VAL A 93 -9.90 -0.88 2.39
CA VAL A 93 -10.57 -2.06 1.86
C VAL A 93 -9.55 -3.14 1.50
N VAL A 94 -8.46 -2.78 0.81
CA VAL A 94 -7.38 -3.73 0.46
C VAL A 94 -6.78 -4.35 1.73
N PHE A 95 -6.41 -3.53 2.72
CA PHE A 95 -5.87 -3.98 4.00
C PHE A 95 -6.84 -4.92 4.73
N ALA A 96 -8.11 -4.53 4.88
CA ALA A 96 -9.13 -5.38 5.51
C ALA A 96 -9.26 -6.74 4.80
N PHE A 97 -9.19 -6.73 3.47
CA PHE A 97 -9.31 -7.94 2.67
C PHE A 97 -8.09 -8.87 2.82
N THR A 98 -6.91 -8.36 3.20
CA THR A 98 -5.77 -9.23 3.57
C THR A 98 -6.08 -10.13 4.76
N PHE A 99 -6.81 -9.63 5.77
CA PHE A 99 -7.24 -10.44 6.92
C PHE A 99 -8.32 -11.44 6.54
N VAL A 100 -9.26 -11.06 5.66
CA VAL A 100 -10.25 -12.01 5.14
C VAL A 100 -9.55 -13.17 4.42
N GLN A 101 -8.51 -12.88 3.63
CA GLN A 101 -7.69 -13.90 2.97
C GLN A 101 -6.90 -14.75 3.96
N ALA A 102 -6.37 -14.16 5.04
CA ALA A 102 -5.69 -14.93 6.09
C ALA A 102 -6.66 -15.86 6.83
N ALA A 103 -7.86 -15.38 7.17
CA ALA A 103 -8.87 -16.16 7.90
C ALA A 103 -9.49 -17.27 7.04
N THR A 104 -9.59 -17.06 5.73
CA THR A 104 -10.12 -18.05 4.79
C THR A 104 -9.03 -18.86 4.10
N GLY A 105 -7.76 -18.56 4.37
CA GLY A 105 -6.60 -19.20 3.78
C GLY A 105 -6.41 -20.62 4.31
N GLY A 106 -6.33 -21.58 3.40
CA GLY A 106 -6.08 -22.98 3.75
C GLY A 106 -6.38 -23.92 2.60
N ARG A 107 -5.75 -25.10 2.63
CA ARG A 107 -5.89 -26.13 1.57
C ARG A 107 -7.33 -26.62 1.40
N THR A 108 -8.16 -26.56 2.45
CA THR A 108 -9.56 -27.01 2.42
C THR A 108 -10.54 -25.96 1.90
N ASN A 109 -10.10 -24.71 1.68
CA ASN A 109 -10.98 -23.60 1.33
C ASN A 109 -10.53 -22.86 0.06
N LEU A 110 -9.84 -23.56 -0.85
CA LEU A 110 -9.31 -22.99 -2.10
C LEU A 110 -10.39 -22.36 -2.98
N ALA A 111 -11.61 -22.91 -2.94
CA ALA A 111 -12.75 -22.38 -3.68
C ALA A 111 -13.12 -20.94 -3.28
N VAL A 112 -12.79 -20.53 -2.05
CA VAL A 112 -12.98 -19.15 -1.56
C VAL A 112 -11.67 -18.37 -1.62
N HIS A 113 -10.57 -19.01 -1.23
CA HIS A 113 -9.27 -18.37 -1.14
C HIS A 113 -8.75 -17.90 -2.51
N VAL A 114 -8.88 -18.71 -3.56
CA VAL A 114 -8.36 -18.35 -4.89
C VAL A 114 -9.13 -17.17 -5.52
N PRO A 115 -10.48 -17.19 -5.60
CA PRO A 115 -11.22 -16.03 -6.10
C PRO A 115 -11.00 -14.78 -5.24
N GLY A 116 -10.93 -14.95 -3.92
CA GLY A 116 -10.61 -13.84 -3.03
C GLY A 116 -9.21 -13.27 -3.28
N ALA A 117 -8.19 -14.09 -3.52
CA ALA A 117 -6.87 -13.62 -3.90
C ALA A 117 -6.89 -12.85 -5.24
N MET A 118 -7.74 -13.22 -6.20
CA MET A 118 -7.94 -12.45 -7.44
C MET A 118 -8.54 -11.06 -7.16
N ILE A 119 -9.55 -10.99 -6.28
CA ILE A 119 -10.16 -9.72 -5.87
C ILE A 119 -9.14 -8.83 -5.15
N LEU A 120 -8.36 -9.41 -4.23
CA LEU A 120 -7.27 -8.71 -3.54
C LEU A 120 -6.24 -8.16 -4.54
N THR A 121 -5.90 -8.95 -5.56
CA THR A 121 -4.98 -8.55 -6.63
C THR A 121 -5.52 -7.36 -7.42
N ALA A 122 -6.78 -7.40 -7.84
CA ALA A 122 -7.43 -6.28 -8.53
C ALA A 122 -7.43 -5.01 -7.65
N GLY A 123 -7.73 -5.16 -6.36
CA GLY A 123 -7.68 -4.07 -5.39
C GLY A 123 -6.27 -3.48 -5.22
N ALA A 124 -5.25 -4.33 -5.06
CA ALA A 124 -3.85 -3.90 -4.94
C ALA A 124 -3.35 -3.19 -6.20
N VAL A 125 -3.70 -3.68 -7.39
CA VAL A 125 -3.37 -3.02 -8.67
C VAL A 125 -4.11 -1.70 -8.82
N TRP A 126 -5.39 -1.63 -8.46
CA TRP A 126 -6.15 -0.38 -8.47
C TRP A 126 -5.53 0.65 -7.52
N GLN A 127 -5.16 0.23 -6.31
CA GLN A 127 -4.45 1.07 -5.35
C GLN A 127 -3.11 1.56 -5.92
N LEU A 128 -2.31 0.68 -6.52
CA LEU A 128 -1.04 1.05 -7.15
C LEU A 128 -1.23 2.07 -8.27
N VAL A 129 -2.17 1.83 -9.19
CA VAL A 129 -2.46 2.74 -10.30
C VAL A 129 -2.91 4.10 -9.78
N THR A 130 -3.76 4.15 -8.76
CA THR A 130 -4.19 5.43 -8.16
C THR A 130 -3.05 6.16 -7.45
N ALA A 131 -2.13 5.44 -6.82
CA ALA A 131 -0.95 6.02 -6.17
C ALA A 131 0.04 6.67 -7.15
N LEU A 132 0.16 6.10 -8.36
CA LEU A 132 1.12 6.55 -9.38
C LEU A 132 0.54 7.54 -10.39
N ARG A 133 -0.79 7.76 -10.39
CA ARG A 133 -1.41 8.76 -11.28
C ARG A 133 -0.92 10.18 -10.95
N PRO A 134 -0.50 10.97 -11.97
CA PRO A 134 -0.18 12.38 -11.78
C PRO A 134 -1.40 13.14 -11.26
N ARG A 135 -1.20 13.97 -10.23
CA ARG A 135 -2.22 14.91 -9.73
C ARG A 135 -2.16 16.14 -10.63
N ARG A 136 -3.24 16.40 -11.38
CA ARG A 136 -3.39 17.60 -12.21
C ARG A 136 -3.80 18.78 -11.34
#